data_AF-A0AAV2QF03-F1
#
_entry.id   AF-A0AAV2QF03-F1
#
_cell.length_a   1.000
_cell.length_b   1.000
_cell.length_c   1.000
_cell.angle_alpha   90.00
_cell.angle_beta   90.00
_cell.angle_gamma   90.00
#
_symmetry.space_group_name_H-M   'P 1'
#
loop_
_entity.id
_entity.type
_entity.pdbx_description
1 polymer ?
#
loop_
_entity_poly.entity_id
_entity_poly.type
_entity_poly.pdbx_seq_one_letter_code
_entity_poly.pdbx_strand_id
1 'polypeptide(L)'
;FAYRGLFDGDIYVRVDWQDIRNKNRRDSFTFQNALDDSSVDEWTFKCWNLHEAFENSWMAHYLKENSYIKVGEFKLPFSKYETESKTYVDYFFFSTVDVSVTRVPSAFHVNGILLDDVVITSVNESVYDIEFVRSNCGADFPLLGMANAEGTSVNLANAQEFTFNLDDGTKVVSSRQETATHDITGTWDMVILGESINDIPKDIEGYELSTLIKNAIGSEGIKVQKEGYCLDRKWWITYETIPGRQNLPIITKDNLVFEGEEINFNVGHGREGRTWHNPIQGDFLSVRRENPHVAVTINGYRAVCLSDCSFSYFDSGIPTLTSLSSTS
;
A
#
# COMPACT_ATOMS: atom_id res chain seq x y z
N PHE A 1 -7.64 -21.29 7.59
CA PHE A 1 -7.10 -19.95 7.33
C PHE A 1 -5.60 -19.98 7.54
N ALA A 2 -4.81 -19.72 6.50
CA ALA A 2 -3.34 -19.68 6.56
C ALA A 2 -2.86 -18.23 6.48
N TYR A 3 -2.06 -17.81 7.46
CA TYR A 3 -1.58 -16.43 7.58
C TYR A 3 -0.13 -16.37 8.08
N ARG A 4 0.53 -15.24 7.82
CA ARG A 4 1.86 -14.89 8.32
C ARG A 4 1.88 -13.41 8.70
N GLY A 5 2.59 -13.06 9.77
CA GLY A 5 2.73 -11.69 10.23
C GLY A 5 1.77 -11.32 11.36
N LEU A 6 1.86 -10.07 11.82
CA LEU A 6 1.14 -9.57 13.00
C LEU A 6 -0.27 -9.10 12.62
N PHE A 7 -1.28 -9.87 13.02
CA PHE A 7 -2.68 -9.47 12.92
C PHE A 7 -3.17 -8.98 14.29
N ASP A 8 -4.12 -8.04 14.30
CA ASP A 8 -4.88 -7.79 15.52
C ASP A 8 -5.68 -9.08 15.81
N GLY A 9 -5.52 -9.63 17.02
CA GLY A 9 -5.85 -11.03 17.33
C GLY A 9 -7.32 -11.40 17.13
N ASP A 10 -8.20 -10.42 17.01
CA ASP A 10 -9.65 -10.61 16.89
C ASP A 10 -10.09 -10.82 15.43
N ILE A 11 -11.14 -11.61 15.21
CA ILE A 11 -11.76 -11.73 13.89
C ILE A 11 -13.23 -11.36 13.97
N TYR A 12 -13.68 -10.49 13.08
CA TYR A 12 -15.08 -10.06 13.05
C TYR A 12 -15.85 -10.78 11.95
N VAL A 13 -16.92 -11.46 12.34
CA VAL A 13 -17.81 -12.16 11.40
C VAL A 13 -19.18 -11.52 11.43
N ARG A 14 -19.66 -11.14 10.24
CA ARG A 14 -21.00 -10.60 10.03
C ARG A 14 -21.90 -11.69 9.48
N VAL A 15 -23.06 -11.84 10.10
CA VAL A 15 -24.05 -12.84 9.74
C VAL A 15 -25.42 -12.23 9.49
N ASP A 16 -26.11 -12.78 8.51
CA ASP A 16 -27.54 -12.57 8.27
C ASP A 16 -28.31 -13.76 8.87
N TRP A 17 -29.30 -13.48 9.70
CA TRP A 17 -30.07 -14.51 10.42
C TRP A 17 -31.52 -14.03 10.64
N GLN A 18 -32.41 -14.93 11.05
CA GLN A 18 -33.79 -14.58 11.38
C GLN A 18 -34.07 -14.76 12.87
N ASP A 19 -34.61 -13.71 13.49
CA ASP A 19 -34.96 -13.75 14.91
C ASP A 19 -36.31 -14.46 15.17
N ILE A 20 -36.56 -14.80 16.44
CA ILE A 20 -37.80 -15.39 16.94
C ILE A 20 -39.07 -14.57 16.62
N ARG A 21 -38.93 -13.30 16.19
CA ARG A 21 -40.04 -12.42 15.78
C ARG A 21 -40.22 -12.40 14.25
N ASN A 22 -39.59 -13.33 13.53
CA ASN A 22 -39.56 -13.43 12.07
C ASN A 22 -38.94 -12.20 11.38
N LYS A 23 -38.06 -11.46 12.05
CA LYS A 23 -37.33 -10.35 11.43
C LYS A 23 -35.98 -10.83 10.92
N ASN A 24 -35.64 -10.43 9.70
CA ASN A 24 -34.28 -10.62 9.19
C ASN A 24 -33.36 -9.60 9.87
N ARG A 25 -32.28 -10.10 10.43
CA ARG A 25 -31.29 -9.36 11.20
C ARG A 25 -29.93 -9.51 10.54
N ARG A 26 -29.11 -8.48 10.71
CA ARG A 26 -27.72 -8.44 10.28
C ARG A 26 -26.92 -7.93 11.45
N ASP A 27 -26.19 -8.84 12.07
CA ASP A 27 -25.42 -8.57 13.28
C ASP A 27 -24.01 -9.16 13.11
N SER A 28 -23.16 -8.96 14.12
CA SER A 28 -21.78 -9.43 14.08
C SER A 28 -21.37 -10.03 15.41
N PHE A 29 -20.49 -11.02 15.36
CA PHE A 29 -19.79 -11.57 16.51
C PHE A 29 -18.29 -11.58 16.24
N THR A 30 -17.51 -11.65 17.31
CA THR A 30 -16.06 -11.58 17.26
C THR A 30 -15.47 -12.87 17.83
N PHE A 31 -14.52 -13.46 17.12
CA PHE A 31 -13.60 -14.43 17.70
C PHE A 31 -12.49 -13.66 18.41
N GLN A 32 -12.50 -13.68 19.73
CA GLN A 32 -11.45 -13.04 20.51
C GLN A 32 -10.18 -13.89 20.48
N ASN A 33 -9.02 -13.26 20.31
CA ASN A 33 -7.71 -13.93 20.26
C ASN A 33 -7.70 -15.13 19.29
N ALA A 34 -8.38 -14.98 18.16
CA ALA A 34 -8.46 -15.99 17.13
C ALA A 34 -7.08 -16.26 16.51
N LEU A 35 -6.31 -15.20 16.31
CA LEU A 35 -4.98 -15.21 15.70
C LEU A 35 -3.94 -15.10 16.81
N ASP A 36 -2.99 -16.02 16.81
CA ASP A 36 -1.84 -15.96 17.71
C ASP A 36 -0.82 -14.95 17.16
N ASP A 37 -0.12 -14.25 18.05
CA ASP A 37 1.09 -13.43 17.76
C ASP A 37 2.32 -14.30 17.39
N SER A 38 2.11 -15.53 16.93
CA SER A 38 3.22 -16.42 16.56
C SER A 38 4.05 -15.82 15.42
N SER A 39 5.34 -16.13 15.46
CA SER A 39 6.44 -15.39 14.83
C SER A 39 6.10 -14.74 13.47
N VAL A 40 6.49 -13.48 13.30
CA VAL A 40 6.26 -12.65 12.08
C VAL A 40 6.68 -13.37 10.79
N ASP A 41 7.59 -14.34 10.90
CA ASP A 41 8.20 -15.03 9.77
C ASP A 41 7.66 -16.44 9.50
N GLU A 42 6.81 -16.99 10.36
CA GLU A 42 6.26 -18.33 10.18
C GLU A 42 4.81 -18.30 9.70
N TRP A 43 4.51 -19.20 8.77
CA TRP A 43 3.15 -19.44 8.32
C TRP A 43 2.40 -20.25 9.37
N THR A 44 1.26 -19.72 9.80
CA THR A 44 0.38 -20.33 10.80
C THR A 44 -0.94 -20.70 10.15
N PHE A 45 -1.45 -21.91 10.42
CA PHE A 45 -2.79 -22.33 10.01
C PHE A 45 -3.71 -22.43 11.21
N LYS A 46 -4.86 -21.74 11.12
CA LYS A 46 -5.93 -21.80 12.11
C LYS A 46 -7.26 -22.18 11.47
N CYS A 47 -8.04 -22.93 12.20
CA CYS A 47 -9.42 -23.29 11.87
C CYS A 47 -10.30 -22.96 13.07
N TRP A 48 -11.48 -22.40 12.82
CA TRP A 48 -12.44 -22.06 13.87
C TRP A 48 -13.81 -22.60 13.52
N ASN A 49 -14.54 -23.05 14.55
CA ASN A 49 -15.91 -23.48 14.41
C ASN A 49 -16.86 -22.27 14.46
N LEU A 50 -17.33 -21.85 13.29
CA LEU A 50 -18.25 -20.72 13.15
C LEU A 50 -19.63 -20.98 13.77
N HIS A 51 -20.07 -22.23 13.78
CA HIS A 51 -21.35 -22.60 14.34
C HIS A 51 -21.31 -22.46 15.86
N GLU A 52 -20.31 -23.05 16.50
CA GLU A 52 -20.08 -22.96 17.94
C GLU A 52 -19.93 -21.51 18.41
N ALA A 53 -19.20 -20.68 17.66
CA ALA A 53 -19.06 -19.27 18.00
C ALA A 53 -20.37 -18.49 17.91
N PHE A 54 -21.23 -18.83 16.94
CA PHE A 54 -22.57 -18.25 16.87
C PHE A 54 -23.43 -18.71 18.06
N GLU A 55 -23.42 -20.00 18.38
CA GLU A 55 -24.16 -20.58 19.51
C GLU A 55 -23.78 -19.96 20.85
N ASN A 56 -22.50 -19.62 21.03
CA ASN A 56 -22.00 -18.94 22.22
C ASN A 56 -22.28 -17.43 22.23
N SER A 57 -22.84 -16.86 21.17
CA SER A 57 -23.17 -15.44 21.09
C SER A 57 -24.56 -15.14 21.65
N TRP A 58 -24.81 -13.86 21.94
CA TRP A 58 -26.15 -13.40 22.35
C TRP A 58 -27.22 -13.65 21.27
N MET A 59 -26.84 -13.79 19.99
CA MET A 59 -27.78 -14.00 18.88
C MET A 59 -28.45 -15.38 18.96
N ALA A 60 -27.76 -16.40 19.47
CA ALA A 60 -28.30 -17.75 19.58
C ALA A 60 -29.60 -17.80 20.40
N HIS A 61 -29.69 -16.98 21.45
CA HIS A 61 -30.88 -16.88 22.31
C HIS A 61 -32.13 -16.37 21.58
N TYR A 62 -31.93 -15.68 20.46
CA TYR A 62 -33.00 -15.07 19.68
C TYR A 62 -33.15 -15.72 18.32
N LEU A 63 -32.35 -16.74 17.98
CA LEU A 63 -32.43 -17.43 16.71
C LEU A 63 -33.78 -18.15 16.62
N LYS A 64 -34.48 -17.96 15.51
CA LYS A 64 -35.70 -18.73 15.24
C LYS A 64 -35.34 -20.20 14.97
N GLU A 65 -36.08 -21.10 15.60
CA GLU A 65 -35.97 -22.53 15.36
C GLU A 65 -36.18 -22.88 13.87
N ASN A 66 -35.38 -23.81 13.35
CA ASN A 66 -35.39 -24.24 11.94
C ASN A 66 -35.17 -23.10 10.93
N SER A 67 -34.37 -22.10 11.31
CA SER A 67 -34.00 -20.97 10.46
C SER A 67 -32.58 -21.10 9.91
N TYR A 68 -32.09 -20.04 9.26
CA TYR A 68 -30.77 -19.94 8.67
C TYR A 68 -29.85 -18.99 9.43
N ILE A 69 -28.55 -19.28 9.32
CA ILE A 69 -27.45 -18.37 9.61
C ILE A 69 -26.63 -18.30 8.33
N LYS A 70 -26.47 -17.11 7.76
CA LYS A 70 -25.71 -16.89 6.53
C LYS A 70 -24.51 -16.00 6.84
N VAL A 71 -23.31 -16.53 6.66
CA VAL A 71 -22.08 -15.74 6.75
C VAL A 71 -22.03 -14.78 5.57
N GLY A 72 -21.96 -13.49 5.86
CA GLY A 72 -21.95 -12.43 4.85
C GLY A 72 -20.58 -11.77 4.69
N GLU A 73 -19.86 -11.57 5.79
CA GLU A 73 -18.57 -10.88 5.77
C GLU A 73 -17.65 -11.46 6.83
N PHE A 74 -16.38 -11.59 6.47
CA PHE A 74 -15.31 -12.01 7.35
C PHE A 74 -14.23 -10.93 7.31
N LYS A 75 -14.08 -10.18 8.40
CA LYS A 75 -13.11 -9.10 8.49
C LYS A 75 -11.96 -9.53 9.37
N LEU A 76 -10.78 -9.49 8.76
CA LEU A 76 -9.50 -9.58 9.45
C LEU A 76 -9.10 -8.14 9.78
N PRO A 77 -9.04 -7.75 11.06
CA PRO A 77 -8.47 -6.47 11.42
C PRO A 77 -6.97 -6.55 11.14
N PHE A 78 -6.54 -5.83 10.11
CA PHE A 78 -5.13 -5.50 9.98
C PHE A 78 -4.73 -4.71 11.22
N SER A 79 -3.53 -5.00 11.74
CA SER A 79 -2.92 -4.29 12.85
C SER A 79 -3.18 -2.78 12.73
N LYS A 80 -3.64 -2.14 13.82
CA LYS A 80 -3.79 -0.67 13.92
C LYS A 80 -2.49 0.08 13.61
N TYR A 81 -1.37 -0.61 13.63
CA TYR A 81 -0.10 -0.12 13.10
C TYR A 81 -0.12 -0.28 11.57
N GLU A 82 -0.93 0.57 10.90
CA GLU A 82 -1.14 0.62 9.45
C GLU A 82 0.14 0.81 8.61
N THR A 83 1.31 0.94 9.24
CA THR A 83 2.55 1.34 8.57
C THR A 83 3.64 0.27 8.53
N GLU A 84 3.52 -0.86 9.24
CA GLU A 84 4.71 -1.69 9.52
C GLU A 84 4.54 -3.22 9.41
N SER A 85 3.33 -3.76 9.46
CA SER A 85 3.16 -5.21 9.53
C SER A 85 3.11 -5.86 8.14
N LYS A 86 4.20 -6.52 7.74
CA LYS A 86 4.24 -7.50 6.63
C LYS A 86 3.28 -8.67 6.92
N THR A 87 2.00 -8.44 6.70
CA THR A 87 0.94 -9.45 6.88
C THR A 87 0.60 -10.09 5.54
N TYR A 88 0.51 -11.41 5.55
CA TYR A 88 0.18 -12.19 4.37
C TYR A 88 -0.93 -13.17 4.72
N VAL A 89 -1.89 -13.30 3.80
CA VAL A 89 -2.93 -14.33 3.83
C VAL A 89 -2.73 -15.17 2.57
N ASP A 90 -2.62 -16.48 2.75
CA ASP A 90 -2.48 -17.43 1.65
C ASP A 90 -3.83 -18.10 1.36
N TYR A 91 -4.32 -18.89 2.30
CA TYR A 91 -5.49 -19.74 2.08
C TYR A 91 -6.64 -19.41 3.04
N PHE A 92 -7.81 -19.05 2.48
CA PHE A 92 -9.05 -18.80 3.22
C PHE A 92 -10.23 -19.55 2.57
N PHE A 93 -10.94 -20.35 3.35
CA PHE A 93 -12.09 -21.13 2.88
C PHE A 93 -13.03 -21.46 4.04
N PHE A 94 -14.26 -21.83 3.67
CA PHE A 94 -15.26 -22.40 4.57
C PHE A 94 -15.46 -23.87 4.22
N SER A 95 -15.60 -24.72 5.23
CA SER A 95 -15.87 -26.15 5.07
C SER A 95 -16.89 -26.60 6.10
N THR A 96 -17.72 -27.58 5.74
CA THR A 96 -18.64 -28.26 6.64
C THR A 96 -18.02 -29.53 7.25
N VAL A 97 -16.81 -29.88 6.84
CA VAL A 97 -16.01 -30.99 7.36
C VAL A 97 -14.67 -30.48 7.86
N ASP A 98 -14.08 -31.18 8.83
CA ASP A 98 -12.73 -30.85 9.31
C ASP A 98 -11.72 -31.00 8.17
N VAL A 99 -10.90 -29.97 7.97
CA VAL A 99 -9.87 -29.93 6.94
C VAL A 99 -8.52 -29.72 7.60
N SER A 100 -7.60 -30.65 7.36
CA SER A 100 -6.18 -30.46 7.65
C SER A 100 -5.50 -29.83 6.45
N VAL A 101 -4.79 -28.71 6.67
CA VAL A 101 -3.98 -28.07 5.63
C VAL A 101 -2.51 -28.33 5.95
N THR A 102 -1.82 -28.97 5.01
CA THR A 102 -0.38 -29.16 5.06
C THR A 102 0.26 -28.24 4.04
N ARG A 103 1.16 -27.36 4.49
CA ARG A 103 1.96 -26.55 3.59
C ARG A 103 3.00 -27.46 2.93
N VAL A 104 2.88 -27.63 1.63
CA VAL A 104 3.98 -28.17 0.81
C VAL A 104 4.82 -26.95 0.39
N PRO A 105 6.15 -26.96 0.56
CA PRO A 105 6.99 -25.94 -0.06
C PRO A 105 6.61 -25.81 -1.53
N SER A 106 6.50 -24.58 -2.05
CA SER A 106 6.34 -24.42 -3.49
C SER A 106 7.47 -25.20 -4.15
N ALA A 107 7.12 -26.10 -5.07
CA ALA A 107 8.08 -26.95 -5.77
C ALA A 107 9.12 -26.12 -6.57
N PHE A 108 8.88 -24.82 -6.70
CA PHE A 108 9.65 -23.90 -7.53
C PHE A 108 10.12 -22.65 -6.79
N HIS A 109 10.57 -22.77 -5.54
CA HIS A 109 11.31 -21.70 -4.87
C HIS A 109 12.83 -21.85 -5.11
N VAL A 110 13.33 -21.18 -6.14
CA VAL A 110 14.77 -21.11 -6.44
C VAL A 110 15.21 -19.66 -6.24
N ASN A 111 16.12 -19.40 -5.31
CA ASN A 111 16.71 -18.06 -5.09
C ASN A 111 15.68 -16.91 -4.93
N GLY A 112 14.54 -17.16 -4.28
CA GLY A 112 13.52 -16.13 -4.07
C GLY A 112 12.57 -15.93 -5.25
N ILE A 113 12.71 -16.70 -6.32
CA ILE A 113 11.78 -16.74 -7.45
C ILE A 113 10.59 -17.63 -7.10
N LEU A 114 9.38 -17.17 -7.41
CA LEU A 114 8.15 -17.96 -7.32
C LEU A 114 7.53 -18.11 -8.72
N LEU A 115 7.15 -19.34 -9.06
CA LEU A 115 6.46 -19.66 -10.31
C LEU A 115 4.99 -19.99 -10.06
N ASP A 116 4.13 -19.41 -10.89
CA ASP A 116 2.71 -19.73 -10.97
C ASP A 116 2.48 -20.94 -11.89
N ASP A 117 3.19 -20.98 -13.02
CA ASP A 117 3.02 -22.01 -14.05
C ASP A 117 4.32 -22.24 -14.84
N VAL A 118 4.38 -23.40 -15.51
CA VAL A 118 5.44 -23.77 -16.45
C VAL A 118 4.79 -24.29 -17.73
N VAL A 119 4.91 -23.53 -18.80
CA VAL A 119 4.34 -23.89 -20.11
C VAL A 119 5.40 -24.55 -20.96
N ILE A 120 5.13 -25.77 -21.43
CA ILE A 120 6.05 -26.54 -22.28
C ILE A 120 5.42 -26.72 -23.66
N THR A 121 6.10 -26.24 -24.69
CA THR A 121 5.68 -26.37 -26.09
C THR A 121 6.69 -27.21 -26.86
N SER A 122 6.25 -28.32 -27.46
CA SER A 122 7.13 -29.10 -28.35
C SER A 122 7.30 -28.36 -29.68
N VAL A 123 8.55 -28.05 -30.02
CA VAL A 123 8.93 -27.51 -31.32
C VAL A 123 9.13 -28.66 -32.31
N ASN A 124 9.76 -29.75 -31.86
CA ASN A 124 9.89 -31.02 -32.58
C ASN A 124 10.13 -32.20 -31.60
N GLU A 125 10.46 -33.39 -32.12
CA GLU A 125 10.62 -34.62 -31.33
C GLU A 125 11.65 -34.55 -30.19
N SER A 126 12.61 -33.62 -30.23
CA SER A 126 13.66 -33.50 -29.21
C SER A 126 13.95 -32.05 -28.77
N VAL A 127 13.12 -31.09 -29.19
CA VAL A 127 13.27 -29.67 -28.85
C VAL A 127 11.96 -29.17 -28.26
N TYR A 128 12.08 -28.55 -27.09
CA TYR A 128 10.97 -28.03 -26.32
C TYR A 128 11.28 -26.59 -25.92
N ASP A 129 10.32 -25.70 -26.16
CA ASP A 129 10.32 -24.37 -25.58
C ASP A 129 9.65 -24.44 -24.21
N ILE A 130 10.31 -23.88 -23.21
CA ILE A 130 9.85 -23.87 -21.83
C ILE A 130 9.72 -22.41 -21.39
N GLU A 131 8.51 -22.00 -21.07
CA GLU A 131 8.19 -20.67 -20.58
C GLU A 131 7.81 -20.74 -19.10
N PHE A 132 8.41 -19.86 -18.31
CA PHE A 132 8.15 -19.75 -16.88
C PHE A 132 7.22 -18.57 -16.59
N VAL A 133 6.08 -18.86 -15.96
CA VAL A 133 5.15 -17.82 -15.50
C VAL A 133 5.43 -17.54 -14.04
N ARG A 134 5.83 -16.31 -13.73
CA ARG A 134 6.28 -15.90 -12.39
C ARG A 134 5.09 -15.42 -11.53
N SER A 135 5.04 -15.84 -10.26
CA SER A 135 4.10 -15.32 -9.25
C SER A 135 4.61 -14.05 -8.56
N ASN A 136 5.91 -13.78 -8.64
CA ASN A 136 6.56 -12.67 -7.95
C ASN A 136 7.55 -11.91 -8.83
N CYS A 137 8.20 -10.91 -8.26
CA CYS A 137 9.21 -10.09 -8.94
C CYS A 137 10.58 -10.75 -9.06
N GLY A 138 10.68 -12.09 -8.94
CA GLY A 138 11.92 -12.80 -9.12
C GLY A 138 12.56 -12.47 -10.48
N ALA A 139 13.80 -12.05 -10.46
CA ALA A 139 14.60 -11.69 -11.64
C ALA A 139 15.72 -12.72 -11.85
N ASP A 140 16.47 -12.58 -12.94
CA ASP A 140 17.73 -13.29 -13.17
C ASP A 140 17.59 -14.83 -13.14
N PHE A 141 16.57 -15.33 -13.84
CA PHE A 141 16.31 -16.77 -13.95
C PHE A 141 17.54 -17.50 -14.49
N PRO A 142 18.10 -18.49 -13.76
CA PRO A 142 19.17 -19.31 -14.29
C PRO A 142 18.67 -20.20 -15.43
N LEU A 143 19.59 -20.70 -16.27
CA LEU A 143 19.28 -21.77 -17.21
C LEU A 143 18.78 -23.01 -16.47
N LEU A 144 17.92 -23.77 -17.15
CA LEU A 144 17.45 -25.05 -16.65
C LEU A 144 18.61 -26.04 -16.52
N GLY A 145 18.82 -26.50 -15.30
CA GLY A 145 19.71 -27.61 -15.01
C GLY A 145 19.07 -28.96 -15.34
N MET A 146 19.90 -29.95 -15.67
CA MET A 146 19.47 -31.35 -15.68
C MET A 146 19.78 -32.02 -14.36
N ALA A 147 18.76 -32.68 -13.78
CA ALA A 147 18.95 -33.53 -12.62
C ALA A 147 19.87 -34.71 -12.97
N ASN A 148 20.82 -35.02 -12.09
CA ASN A 148 21.78 -36.13 -12.21
C ASN A 148 22.80 -36.03 -13.37
N ALA A 149 23.03 -34.86 -13.96
CA ALA A 149 24.15 -34.67 -14.88
C ALA A 149 25.46 -34.42 -14.10
N GLU A 150 26.56 -35.10 -14.46
CA GLU A 150 27.89 -34.83 -13.89
C GLU A 150 28.39 -33.42 -14.28
N GLY A 151 29.00 -32.69 -13.33
CA GLY A 151 29.54 -31.33 -13.55
C GLY A 151 28.81 -30.19 -12.80
N THR A 152 28.24 -30.47 -11.63
CA THR A 152 27.39 -29.63 -10.76
C THR A 152 28.03 -28.36 -10.15
N SER A 153 29.00 -27.72 -10.82
CA SER A 153 29.57 -26.42 -10.41
C SER A 153 29.58 -25.38 -11.53
N VAL A 154 28.57 -25.42 -12.41
CA VAL A 154 28.45 -24.45 -13.51
C VAL A 154 27.54 -23.31 -13.09
N ASN A 155 28.01 -22.07 -13.27
CA ASN A 155 27.20 -20.88 -13.07
C ASN A 155 26.16 -20.74 -14.19
N LEU A 156 25.02 -21.40 -14.01
CA LEU A 156 23.87 -21.33 -14.93
C LEU A 156 23.12 -19.99 -14.85
N ALA A 157 23.40 -19.15 -13.85
CA ALA A 157 22.72 -17.86 -13.68
C ALA A 157 22.97 -16.93 -14.87
N ASN A 158 24.22 -16.87 -15.34
CA ASN A 158 24.65 -15.91 -16.37
C ASN A 158 24.90 -16.57 -17.74
N ALA A 159 24.60 -17.85 -17.90
CA ALA A 159 24.84 -18.56 -19.16
C ALA A 159 23.70 -18.30 -20.16
N GLN A 160 24.05 -18.09 -21.43
CA GLN A 160 23.09 -18.06 -22.54
C GLN A 160 22.76 -19.47 -23.04
N GLU A 161 23.73 -20.38 -22.99
CA GLU A 161 23.59 -21.77 -23.40
C GLU A 161 24.52 -22.65 -22.55
N PHE A 162 24.09 -23.87 -22.25
CA PHE A 162 24.91 -24.89 -21.64
C PHE A 162 24.57 -26.29 -22.18
N THR A 163 25.59 -27.10 -22.43
CA THR A 163 25.43 -28.50 -22.86
C THR A 163 25.75 -29.45 -21.73
N PHE A 164 24.76 -30.24 -21.32
CA PHE A 164 24.88 -31.33 -20.37
C PHE A 164 25.21 -32.63 -21.12
N ASN A 165 26.15 -33.40 -20.59
CA ASN A 165 26.45 -34.75 -21.08
C ASN A 165 25.89 -35.76 -20.08
N LEU A 166 25.16 -36.74 -20.58
CA LEU A 166 24.65 -37.87 -19.80
C LEU A 166 25.61 -39.05 -19.87
N ASP A 167 25.51 -39.95 -18.90
CA ASP A 167 26.39 -41.13 -18.77
C ASP A 167 26.37 -42.07 -19.98
N ASP A 168 25.27 -42.06 -20.74
CA ASP A 168 25.07 -42.84 -21.97
C ASP A 168 25.65 -42.16 -23.23
N GLY A 169 26.28 -40.98 -23.07
CA GLY A 169 26.83 -40.18 -24.15
C GLY A 169 25.84 -39.23 -24.82
N THR A 170 24.57 -39.21 -24.39
CA THR A 170 23.56 -38.28 -24.88
C THR A 170 23.90 -36.85 -24.46
N LYS A 171 23.64 -35.89 -25.34
CA LYS A 171 23.85 -34.45 -25.09
C LYS A 171 22.51 -33.74 -25.03
N VAL A 172 22.30 -32.98 -23.97
CA VAL A 172 21.12 -32.11 -23.82
C VAL A 172 21.60 -30.68 -23.72
N VAL A 173 21.04 -29.80 -24.56
CA VAL A 173 21.40 -28.39 -24.58
C VAL A 173 20.26 -27.61 -23.94
N SER A 174 20.59 -26.83 -22.91
CA SER A 174 19.70 -25.80 -22.37
C SER A 174 20.17 -24.46 -22.89
N SER A 175 19.30 -23.73 -23.59
CA SER A 175 19.59 -22.39 -24.10
C SER A 175 18.48 -21.42 -23.71
N ARG A 176 18.85 -20.15 -23.60
CA ARG A 176 17.94 -19.06 -23.31
C ARG A 176 17.46 -18.47 -24.64
N GLN A 177 16.14 -18.44 -24.84
CA GLN A 177 15.55 -17.80 -26.02
C GLN A 177 15.45 -16.28 -25.83
N GLU A 178 15.06 -15.84 -24.63
CA GLU A 178 14.90 -14.44 -24.27
C GLU A 178 15.72 -14.10 -23.03
N THR A 179 16.37 -12.94 -23.02
CA THR A 179 17.09 -12.43 -21.85
C THR A 179 16.20 -12.48 -20.62
N ALA A 180 16.73 -12.96 -19.48
CA ALA A 180 15.95 -13.01 -18.26
C ALA A 180 15.49 -11.59 -17.89
N THR A 181 14.30 -11.46 -17.34
CA THR A 181 13.90 -10.17 -16.76
C THR A 181 14.86 -9.83 -15.63
N HIS A 182 15.58 -8.73 -15.77
CA HIS A 182 16.45 -8.17 -14.74
C HIS A 182 15.64 -7.29 -13.78
N ASP A 183 16.19 -6.98 -12.60
CA ASP A 183 15.61 -5.94 -11.74
C ASP A 183 16.32 -4.60 -12.02
N ILE A 184 15.64 -3.50 -11.72
CA ILE A 184 16.30 -2.20 -11.66
C ILE A 184 17.32 -2.24 -10.51
N THR A 185 18.44 -1.54 -10.64
CA THR A 185 19.43 -1.35 -9.58
C THR A 185 19.73 0.14 -9.39
N GLY A 186 20.39 0.47 -8.27
CA GLY A 186 20.78 1.85 -7.96
C GLY A 186 19.74 2.66 -7.20
N THR A 187 19.87 3.98 -7.27
CA THR A 187 19.09 4.97 -6.52
C THR A 187 18.57 6.07 -7.44
N TRP A 188 17.65 6.87 -6.93
CA TRP A 188 17.13 8.06 -7.60
C TRP A 188 17.06 9.23 -6.62
N ASP A 189 17.02 10.44 -7.15
CA ASP A 189 16.95 11.65 -6.34
C ASP A 189 15.65 12.42 -6.63
N MET A 190 15.21 13.21 -5.64
CA MET A 190 14.03 14.05 -5.73
C MET A 190 14.33 15.47 -5.24
N VAL A 191 13.78 16.46 -5.93
CA VAL A 191 13.61 17.82 -5.37
C VAL A 191 12.11 18.08 -5.18
N ILE A 192 11.70 18.36 -3.94
CA ILE A 192 10.31 18.59 -3.55
C ILE A 192 10.23 19.80 -2.63
N LEU A 193 9.34 20.75 -2.97
CA LEU A 193 9.19 22.02 -2.23
C LEU A 193 10.50 22.82 -2.06
N GLY A 194 11.46 22.65 -2.98
CA GLY A 194 12.77 23.31 -2.94
C GLY A 194 13.84 22.55 -2.18
N GLU A 195 13.50 21.44 -1.51
CA GLU A 195 14.42 20.61 -0.76
C GLU A 195 14.85 19.37 -1.57
N SER A 196 16.13 19.03 -1.48
CA SER A 196 16.71 17.88 -2.18
C SER A 196 16.79 16.66 -1.27
N ILE A 197 16.41 15.50 -1.82
CA ILE A 197 16.49 14.19 -1.20
C ILE A 197 17.26 13.29 -2.16
N ASN A 198 18.43 12.83 -1.74
CA ASN A 198 19.32 12.03 -2.58
C ASN A 198 19.33 10.57 -2.13
N ASP A 199 19.84 9.71 -3.02
CA ASP A 199 20.10 8.29 -2.74
C ASP A 199 18.83 7.52 -2.31
N ILE A 200 17.68 7.88 -2.89
CA ILE A 200 16.42 7.19 -2.61
C ILE A 200 16.49 5.79 -3.21
N PRO A 201 16.31 4.72 -2.41
CA PRO A 201 16.32 3.35 -2.92
C PRO A 201 15.24 3.13 -3.99
N LYS A 202 15.58 2.34 -5.01
CA LYS A 202 14.65 1.95 -6.11
C LYS A 202 13.34 1.34 -5.62
N ASP A 203 13.37 0.65 -4.48
CA ASP A 203 12.29 -0.16 -3.92
C ASP A 203 11.70 0.45 -2.64
N ILE A 204 12.05 1.71 -2.34
CA ILE A 204 11.63 2.41 -1.12
C ILE A 204 10.13 2.25 -0.86
N GLU A 205 9.79 1.93 0.39
CA GLU A 205 8.41 1.82 0.80
C GLU A 205 7.75 3.19 0.97
N GLY A 206 6.42 3.23 0.88
CA GLY A 206 5.67 4.49 0.98
C GLY A 206 5.97 5.24 2.29
N TYR A 207 6.03 4.55 3.42
CA TYR A 207 6.30 5.17 4.73
C TYR A 207 7.73 5.71 4.84
N GLU A 208 8.70 5.04 4.24
CA GLU A 208 10.12 5.45 4.25
C GLU A 208 10.28 6.72 3.43
N LEU A 209 9.71 6.74 2.22
CA LEU A 209 9.71 7.93 1.37
C LEU A 209 8.96 9.08 2.05
N SER A 210 7.84 8.79 2.71
CA SER A 210 7.11 9.77 3.50
C SER A 210 8.00 10.38 4.59
N THR A 211 8.76 9.56 5.31
CA THR A 211 9.66 10.01 6.38
C THR A 211 10.80 10.87 5.82
N LEU A 212 11.41 10.46 4.71
CA LEU A 212 12.46 11.23 4.05
C LEU A 212 11.96 12.62 3.64
N ILE A 213 10.77 12.70 3.03
CA ILE A 213 10.18 13.97 2.61
C ILE A 213 9.87 14.85 3.83
N LYS A 214 9.23 14.31 4.87
CA LYS A 214 8.90 15.06 6.09
C LYS A 214 10.14 15.66 6.75
N ASN A 215 11.21 14.87 6.83
CA ASN A 215 12.49 15.30 7.40
C ASN A 215 13.13 16.40 6.55
N ALA A 216 13.10 16.27 5.23
CA ALA A 216 13.68 17.27 4.32
C ALA A 216 12.95 18.62 4.41
N ILE A 217 11.61 18.60 4.43
CA ILE A 217 10.80 19.84 4.42
C ILE A 217 10.47 20.38 5.82
N GLY A 218 10.76 19.63 6.88
CA GLY A 218 10.43 20.00 8.27
C GLY A 218 8.93 20.06 8.56
N SER A 219 8.11 19.20 7.94
CA SER A 219 6.65 19.19 8.11
C SER A 219 6.10 17.77 8.18
N GLU A 220 5.23 17.51 9.17
CA GLU A 220 4.51 16.24 9.32
C GLU A 220 3.35 16.06 8.32
N GLY A 221 3.06 17.09 7.52
CA GLY A 221 1.92 17.18 6.62
C GLY A 221 1.97 16.39 5.32
N ILE A 222 2.81 15.37 5.24
CA ILE A 222 3.03 14.57 4.04
C ILE A 222 2.65 13.13 4.31
N LYS A 223 1.88 12.54 3.40
CA LYS A 223 1.58 11.12 3.38
C LYS A 223 1.94 10.54 2.01
N VAL A 224 2.65 9.42 1.99
CA VAL A 224 3.00 8.73 0.75
C VAL A 224 2.42 7.33 0.75
N GLN A 225 1.75 6.97 -0.34
CA GLN A 225 1.25 5.61 -0.58
C GLN A 225 1.98 5.00 -1.76
N LYS A 226 2.46 3.76 -1.62
CA LYS A 226 3.06 3.00 -2.71
C LYS A 226 1.99 2.09 -3.33
N GLU A 227 1.94 2.07 -4.65
CA GLU A 227 1.11 1.19 -5.45
C GLU A 227 1.94 0.54 -6.55
N GLY A 228 1.37 -0.52 -7.15
CA GLY A 228 2.02 -1.27 -8.21
C GLY A 228 2.90 -2.40 -7.68
N TYR A 229 3.47 -3.16 -8.61
CA TYR A 229 4.22 -4.37 -8.34
C TYR A 229 5.38 -4.51 -9.34
N CYS A 230 6.48 -5.11 -8.88
CA CYS A 230 7.71 -5.30 -9.68
C CYS A 230 8.27 -4.01 -10.27
N LEU A 231 8.31 -3.89 -11.60
CA LEU A 231 8.89 -2.76 -12.32
C LEU A 231 7.89 -1.62 -12.54
N ASP A 232 6.58 -1.86 -12.35
CA ASP A 232 5.56 -0.80 -12.37
C ASP A 232 5.28 -0.35 -10.94
N ARG A 233 6.02 0.65 -10.47
CA ARG A 233 5.90 1.23 -9.12
C ARG A 233 5.38 2.65 -9.20
N LYS A 234 4.47 3.00 -8.28
CA LYS A 234 3.86 4.33 -8.19
C LYS A 234 3.87 4.80 -6.75
N TRP A 235 4.21 6.07 -6.54
CA TRP A 235 4.13 6.71 -5.24
C TRP A 235 3.17 7.89 -5.31
N TRP A 236 2.10 7.83 -4.52
CA TRP A 236 1.12 8.91 -4.35
C TRP A 236 1.52 9.78 -3.18
N ILE A 237 2.05 10.97 -3.49
CA ILE A 237 2.41 11.97 -2.48
C ILE A 237 1.20 12.86 -2.23
N THR A 238 0.69 12.83 -0.99
CA THR A 238 -0.44 13.63 -0.52
C THR A 238 0.05 14.70 0.44
N TYR A 239 -0.31 15.94 0.14
CA TYR A 239 -0.05 17.11 0.97
C TYR A 239 -1.27 17.36 1.86
N GLU A 240 -1.20 16.92 3.12
CA GLU A 240 -2.34 16.95 4.05
C GLU A 240 -2.47 18.29 4.77
N THR A 241 -1.35 18.90 5.19
CA THR A 241 -1.36 20.19 5.91
C THR A 241 -0.67 21.32 5.16
N ILE A 242 -0.14 21.05 3.96
CA ILE A 242 0.50 22.05 3.11
C ILE A 242 -0.53 22.55 2.09
N PRO A 243 -1.13 23.73 2.29
CA PRO A 243 -2.21 24.21 1.45
C PRO A 243 -1.70 24.71 0.10
N GLY A 244 -2.62 24.81 -0.86
CA GLY A 244 -2.36 25.36 -2.18
C GLY A 244 -1.88 24.32 -3.20
N ARG A 245 -1.74 24.77 -4.45
CA ARG A 245 -1.24 23.94 -5.54
C ARG A 245 0.27 23.79 -5.41
N GLN A 246 0.72 22.57 -5.16
CA GLN A 246 2.14 22.26 -5.12
C GLN A 246 2.70 22.06 -6.52
N ASN A 247 3.95 22.47 -6.74
CA ASN A 247 4.67 22.14 -7.96
C ASN A 247 4.97 20.63 -7.99
N LEU A 248 5.10 20.07 -9.19
CA LEU A 248 5.52 18.68 -9.34
C LEU A 248 6.97 18.52 -8.83
N PRO A 249 7.27 17.45 -8.09
CA PRO A 249 8.64 17.10 -7.74
C PRO A 249 9.48 16.93 -9.00
N ILE A 250 10.76 17.32 -8.91
CA ILE A 250 11.75 17.04 -9.95
C ILE A 250 12.44 15.73 -9.58
N ILE A 251 12.57 14.82 -10.53
CA ILE A 251 13.18 13.51 -10.32
C ILE A 251 14.44 13.40 -11.17
N THR A 252 15.52 12.94 -10.54
CA THR A 252 16.76 12.58 -11.23
C THR A 252 16.92 11.07 -11.15
N LYS A 253 17.01 10.41 -12.30
CA LYS A 253 17.06 8.94 -12.42
C LYS A 253 18.40 8.41 -12.93
N ASP A 254 19.42 9.27 -12.98
CA ASP A 254 20.70 8.98 -13.64
C ASP A 254 21.47 7.82 -12.97
N ASN A 255 21.21 7.57 -11.68
CA ASN A 255 21.81 6.48 -10.91
C ASN A 255 20.99 5.19 -10.96
N LEU A 256 19.83 5.17 -11.63
CA LEU A 256 19.06 3.95 -11.85
C LEU A 256 19.59 3.22 -13.09
N VAL A 257 19.81 1.91 -12.95
CA VAL A 257 20.35 1.06 -14.02
C VAL A 257 19.41 -0.11 -14.27
N PHE A 258 19.09 -0.34 -15.54
CA PHE A 258 18.30 -1.47 -16.02
C PHE A 258 18.95 -2.07 -17.28
N GLU A 259 20.15 -2.64 -17.11
CA GLU A 259 20.93 -3.37 -18.13
C GLU A 259 20.87 -2.84 -19.59
N GLY A 260 20.97 -1.51 -19.77
CA GLY A 260 20.99 -0.88 -21.10
C GLY A 260 19.61 -0.55 -21.69
N GLU A 261 18.53 -0.86 -20.98
CA GLU A 261 17.18 -0.47 -21.29
C GLU A 261 16.77 0.87 -20.64
N GLU A 262 15.79 1.53 -21.24
CA GLU A 262 15.30 2.82 -20.77
C GLU A 262 14.32 2.66 -19.60
N ILE A 263 14.63 3.33 -18.48
CA ILE A 263 13.71 3.41 -17.34
C ILE A 263 12.76 4.59 -17.55
N ASN A 264 11.46 4.30 -17.64
CA ASN A 264 10.43 5.34 -17.72
C ASN A 264 10.04 5.82 -16.31
N PHE A 265 10.19 7.13 -16.07
CA PHE A 265 9.79 7.76 -14.81
C PHE A 265 8.90 8.96 -15.13
N ASN A 266 7.66 8.95 -14.64
CA ASN A 266 6.68 9.99 -14.92
C ASN A 266 6.18 10.62 -13.61
N VAL A 267 6.09 11.94 -13.60
CA VAL A 267 5.54 12.72 -12.48
C VAL A 267 4.34 13.50 -12.99
N GLY A 268 3.23 13.42 -12.27
CA GLY A 268 2.00 14.09 -12.67
C GLY A 268 1.13 14.45 -11.47
N HIS A 269 0.15 15.32 -11.72
CA HIS A 269 -0.85 15.64 -10.73
C HIS A 269 -1.88 14.51 -10.66
N GLY A 270 -2.08 14.01 -9.44
CA GLY A 270 -3.10 13.03 -9.13
C GLY A 270 -4.47 13.66 -8.94
N ARG A 271 -4.82 13.87 -7.67
CA ARG A 271 -6.09 14.47 -7.25
C ARG A 271 -5.85 15.84 -6.65
N GLU A 272 -6.64 16.83 -7.07
CA GLU A 272 -6.64 18.13 -6.41
C GLU A 272 -7.28 18.01 -5.02
N GLY A 273 -6.57 18.51 -4.01
CA GLY A 273 -7.09 18.68 -2.66
C GLY A 273 -8.25 19.67 -2.66
N ARG A 274 -9.21 19.47 -1.75
CA ARG A 274 -10.37 20.37 -1.58
C ARG A 274 -10.60 20.60 -0.10
N THR A 275 -10.79 21.86 0.27
CA THR A 275 -11.23 22.24 1.62
C THR A 275 -12.73 22.53 1.58
N TRP A 276 -13.47 21.94 2.52
CA TRP A 276 -14.90 22.15 2.64
C TRP A 276 -15.21 23.20 3.71
N HIS A 277 -15.80 24.31 3.29
CA HIS A 277 -16.21 25.39 4.18
C HIS A 277 -17.74 25.38 4.32
N ASN A 278 -18.24 25.08 5.52
CA ASN A 278 -19.67 25.15 5.83
C ASN A 278 -19.90 25.61 7.29
N PRO A 279 -20.51 26.79 7.52
CA PRO A 279 -20.92 27.77 6.52
C PRO A 279 -19.71 28.48 5.89
N ILE A 280 -19.87 29.01 4.67
CA ILE A 280 -18.92 29.95 4.09
C ILE A 280 -18.94 31.20 4.99
N GLN A 281 -17.83 31.48 5.68
CA GLN A 281 -17.74 32.68 6.53
C GLN A 281 -17.75 33.93 5.65
N GLY A 282 -18.34 35.03 6.16
CA GLY A 282 -18.53 36.25 5.36
C GLY A 282 -17.25 36.84 4.76
N ASP A 283 -16.09 36.61 5.38
CA ASP A 283 -14.79 37.09 4.89
C ASP A 283 -14.31 36.37 3.62
N PHE A 284 -14.77 35.15 3.33
CA PHE A 284 -14.50 34.47 2.06
C PHE A 284 -15.19 35.15 0.87
N LEU A 285 -16.20 35.99 1.14
CA LEU A 285 -16.90 36.80 0.14
C LEU A 285 -16.35 38.23 0.08
N SER A 286 -15.29 38.54 0.84
CA SER A 286 -14.66 39.85 0.80
C SER A 286 -13.83 40.01 -0.47
N VAL A 287 -13.94 41.17 -1.11
CA VAL A 287 -13.11 41.51 -2.28
C VAL A 287 -11.71 41.85 -1.80
N ARG A 288 -10.68 41.16 -2.33
CA ARG A 288 -9.28 41.49 -2.05
C ARG A 288 -9.01 42.95 -2.42
N ARG A 289 -8.44 43.72 -1.48
CA ARG A 289 -8.02 45.12 -1.70
C ARG A 289 -6.53 45.24 -1.41
N GLU A 290 -5.86 46.13 -2.14
CA GLU A 290 -4.41 46.37 -1.99
C GLU A 290 -4.09 47.31 -0.82
N ASN A 291 -5.03 48.20 -0.46
CA ASN A 291 -4.88 49.16 0.64
C ASN A 291 -5.77 48.77 1.83
N PRO A 292 -5.36 49.09 3.08
CA PRO A 292 -6.21 48.90 4.25
C PRO A 292 -7.52 49.66 4.09
N HIS A 293 -8.61 49.10 4.61
CA HIS A 293 -9.93 49.69 4.50
C HIS A 293 -10.73 49.60 5.81
N VAL A 294 -11.70 50.48 5.98
CA VAL A 294 -12.65 50.37 7.09
C VAL A 294 -13.78 49.42 6.70
N ALA A 295 -14.09 48.47 7.58
CA ALA A 295 -15.26 47.62 7.47
C ALA A 295 -16.25 47.95 8.60
N VAL A 296 -17.50 48.19 8.22
CA VAL A 296 -18.58 48.41 9.19
C VAL A 296 -19.44 47.16 9.25
N THR A 297 -19.72 46.68 10.46
CA THR A 297 -20.61 45.54 10.68
C THR A 297 -21.89 46.03 11.32
N ILE A 298 -23.04 45.77 10.68
CA ILE A 298 -24.37 46.12 11.17
C ILE A 298 -25.14 44.82 11.42
N ASN A 299 -25.54 44.56 12.67
CA ASN A 299 -26.25 43.33 13.06
C ASN A 299 -25.54 42.03 12.64
N GLY A 300 -24.20 42.02 12.68
CA GLY A 300 -23.39 40.87 12.25
C GLY A 300 -23.15 40.77 10.75
N TYR A 301 -23.74 41.65 9.92
CA TYR A 301 -23.52 41.69 8.48
C TYR A 301 -22.54 42.81 8.12
N ARG A 302 -21.50 42.46 7.35
CA ARG A 302 -20.53 43.44 6.83
C ARG A 302 -21.20 44.32 5.78
N ALA A 303 -21.20 45.63 5.98
CA ALA A 303 -21.73 46.59 5.02
C ALA A 303 -20.84 46.66 3.77
N VAL A 304 -21.46 46.87 2.61
CA VAL A 304 -20.71 47.04 1.36
C VAL A 304 -20.18 48.48 1.28
N CYS A 305 -18.88 48.62 0.97
CA CYS A 305 -18.29 49.91 0.67
C CYS A 305 -18.58 50.25 -0.80
N LEU A 306 -19.38 51.30 -1.04
CA LEU A 306 -19.74 51.77 -2.39
C LEU A 306 -18.84 52.90 -2.92
N SER A 307 -17.97 53.46 -2.06
CA SER A 307 -17.12 54.61 -2.35
C SER A 307 -15.66 54.33 -1.96
N ASP A 308 -14.89 55.38 -1.68
CA ASP A 308 -13.59 55.24 -1.05
C ASP A 308 -13.76 54.92 0.45
N CYS A 309 -13.33 53.73 0.86
CA CYS A 309 -13.23 53.33 2.27
C CYS A 309 -11.78 52.99 2.64
N SER A 310 -10.81 53.45 1.83
CA SER A 310 -9.41 53.29 2.16
C SER A 310 -9.08 54.02 3.46
N PHE A 311 -8.16 53.45 4.22
CA PHE A 311 -7.72 54.00 5.49
C PHE A 311 -6.22 53.86 5.60
N SER A 312 -5.56 54.95 5.98
CA SER A 312 -4.12 55.01 6.20
C SER A 312 -3.85 55.42 7.64
N TYR A 313 -2.93 54.70 8.29
CA TYR A 313 -2.47 55.04 9.63
C TYR A 313 -1.33 56.07 9.54
N PHE A 314 -1.37 57.10 10.37
CA PHE A 314 -0.29 58.08 10.51
C PHE A 314 0.18 58.10 11.95
N ASP A 315 1.48 58.12 12.19
CA ASP A 315 2.07 58.12 13.54
C ASP A 315 1.58 59.29 14.41
N SER A 316 1.23 60.43 13.78
CA SER A 316 0.66 61.59 14.46
C SER A 316 -0.74 61.36 15.05
N GLY A 317 -1.42 60.27 14.67
CA GLY A 317 -2.75 59.91 15.15
C GLY A 317 -2.74 58.96 16.35
N ILE A 318 -1.56 58.49 16.79
CA ILE A 318 -1.45 57.60 17.95
C ILE A 318 -1.69 58.42 19.23
N PRO A 319 -2.77 58.16 19.99
CA PRO A 319 -2.97 58.84 21.26
C PRO A 319 -1.86 58.45 22.22
N THR A 320 -1.16 59.45 22.77
CA THR A 320 -0.16 59.24 23.80
C THR A 320 -0.83 59.15 25.17
N LEU A 321 -0.50 58.10 25.92
CA LEU A 321 -0.96 57.95 27.30
C LEU A 321 -0.28 59.03 28.16
N THR A 322 -1.02 60.06 28.56
CA THR A 322 -0.46 61.20 29.31
C THR A 322 -0.54 61.04 30.83
N SER A 323 -1.50 60.28 31.35
CA SER A 323 -1.58 59.91 32.77
C SER A 323 -2.51 58.73 33.03
N LEU A 324 -2.31 58.04 34.16
CA LEU A 324 -3.20 57.03 34.71
C LEU A 324 -3.67 57.52 36.09
N SER A 325 -4.98 57.59 36.32
CA SER A 325 -5.56 57.90 37.64
C SER A 325 -6.19 56.66 38.24
N SER A 326 -5.76 56.25 39.42
CA SER A 326 -6.44 55.22 40.23
C SER A 326 -7.59 55.87 41.00
N THR A 327 -8.82 55.40 40.77
CA THR A 327 -9.94 55.69 41.68
C THR A 327 -9.93 54.65 42.80
N SER A 328 -9.69 55.11 44.03
CA SER A 328 -9.78 54.34 45.27
C SER A 328 -11.22 54.06 45.68
#